data_AF-A0A368BK41-F1
#
_entry.id   AF-A0A368BK41-F1
#
_cell.length_a   1.000
_cell.length_b   1.000
_cell.length_c   1.000
_cell.angle_alpha   90.00
_cell.angle_beta   90.00
_cell.angle_gamma   90.00
#
_symmetry.space_group_name_H-M   'P 1'
#
loop_
_entity.id
_entity.type
_entity.pdbx_description
1 polymer ?
#
loop_
_entity_poly.entity_id
_entity_poly.type
_entity_poly.pdbx_seq_one_letter_code
_entity_poly.pdbx_strand_id
1 'polypeptide(L)'
;MKPVHALFTALVFITIIPATAEEEKAQAKKAPAKNPPAAESPAKSPAVKPVDGGVVEKKFIGKWAPDPKAMMNELQKGLGDDPAAAAALPLIEAMMQNMAVSVDKGAVTIHAMGEKQTATYTITKVDKAANKLTMQITDDEGEGEGSATIEEKKDGSKTLTLEKDGEKFILNSITDSEFEKRQNAAAQAPLFPGLE
;
A
#
# COMPACT_ATOMS: atom_id res chain seq x y z
N MET A 1 15.49 -6.11 -24.88
CA MET A 1 14.10 -6.15 -25.40
C MET A 1 13.27 -6.96 -24.42
N LYS A 2 12.33 -6.32 -23.72
CA LYS A 2 11.35 -6.93 -22.81
C LYS A 2 9.97 -6.36 -23.16
N PRO A 3 8.90 -7.16 -23.13
CA PRO A 3 7.64 -6.79 -23.76
C PRO A 3 6.85 -5.78 -22.93
N VAL A 4 6.35 -4.76 -23.63
CA VAL A 4 5.25 -3.87 -23.25
C VAL A 4 3.94 -4.62 -23.46
N HIS A 5 3.07 -4.73 -22.46
CA HIS A 5 1.63 -5.04 -22.60
C HIS A 5 0.90 -4.24 -21.50
N ALA A 6 0.25 -3.11 -21.84
CA ALA A 6 -1.14 -3.00 -22.33
C ALA A 6 -2.15 -3.15 -21.17
N LEU A 7 -2.67 -2.04 -20.65
CA LEU A 7 -3.91 -1.35 -21.07
C LEU A 7 -5.20 -2.07 -20.64
N PHE A 8 -5.89 -1.43 -19.70
CA PHE A 8 -7.35 -1.38 -19.48
C PHE A 8 -8.19 -2.35 -20.32
N THR A 9 -8.94 -3.22 -19.64
CA THR A 9 -10.19 -3.75 -20.20
C THR A 9 -11.22 -3.96 -19.09
N ALA A 10 -12.12 -2.99 -18.98
CA ALA A 10 -13.41 -3.17 -18.33
C ALA A 10 -14.45 -3.47 -19.42
N LEU A 11 -15.28 -4.50 -19.25
CA LEU A 11 -16.67 -4.45 -19.71
C LEU A 11 -17.53 -5.45 -18.93
N VAL A 12 -18.43 -4.89 -18.13
CA VAL A 12 -19.56 -5.55 -17.48
C VAL A 12 -20.66 -5.80 -18.51
N PHE A 13 -21.27 -7.00 -18.50
CA PHE A 13 -22.67 -7.17 -18.91
C PHE A 13 -23.40 -8.10 -17.94
N ILE A 14 -24.37 -7.52 -17.25
CA ILE A 14 -25.40 -8.15 -16.43
C ILE A 14 -26.46 -8.75 -17.37
N THR A 15 -26.87 -9.99 -17.13
CA THR A 15 -28.28 -10.39 -17.35
C THR A 15 -28.76 -11.30 -16.21
N ILE A 16 -29.93 -10.94 -15.70
CA ILE A 16 -30.67 -11.49 -14.57
C ILE A 16 -31.75 -12.41 -15.14
N ILE A 17 -31.94 -13.64 -14.65
CA ILE A 17 -33.27 -14.27 -14.43
C ILE A 17 -33.20 -15.25 -13.24
N PRO A 18 -34.14 -15.19 -12.27
CA PRO A 18 -34.28 -16.13 -11.15
C PRO A 18 -35.30 -17.25 -11.46
N ALA A 19 -35.17 -18.43 -10.87
CA ALA A 19 -36.29 -19.37 -10.73
C ALA A 19 -36.06 -20.39 -9.60
N THR A 20 -36.94 -20.30 -8.61
CA THR A 20 -37.14 -21.19 -7.47
C THR A 20 -37.71 -22.57 -7.85
N ALA A 21 -37.28 -23.55 -7.05
CA ALA A 21 -38.05 -24.71 -6.53
C ALA A 21 -38.33 -25.95 -7.41
N GLU A 22 -37.97 -27.08 -6.77
CA GLU A 22 -38.74 -28.32 -6.60
C GLU A 22 -38.27 -29.61 -7.29
N GLU A 23 -38.35 -30.65 -6.47
CA GLU A 23 -37.80 -31.99 -6.48
C GLU A 23 -38.78 -32.97 -7.17
N GLU A 24 -38.32 -33.92 -8.00
CA GLU A 24 -38.76 -35.34 -7.93
C GLU A 24 -37.91 -36.27 -8.84
N LYS A 25 -37.76 -37.52 -8.36
CA LYS A 25 -36.93 -38.67 -8.77
C LYS A 25 -37.18 -39.25 -10.18
N ALA A 26 -36.13 -39.83 -10.77
CA ALA A 26 -36.08 -41.27 -11.13
C ALA A 26 -34.68 -41.72 -11.62
N GLN A 27 -34.23 -42.89 -11.15
CA GLN A 27 -32.92 -43.52 -11.37
C GLN A 27 -32.77 -44.19 -12.75
N ALA A 28 -31.55 -44.18 -13.32
CA ALA A 28 -31.02 -45.28 -14.15
C ALA A 28 -29.47 -45.34 -14.22
N LYS A 29 -28.91 -46.29 -13.46
CA LYS A 29 -27.74 -47.20 -13.69
C LYS A 29 -26.43 -46.73 -14.40
N LYS A 30 -25.32 -46.92 -13.65
CA LYS A 30 -23.94 -47.42 -13.97
C LYS A 30 -22.85 -46.49 -14.57
N ALA A 31 -22.00 -45.96 -13.66
CA ALA A 31 -20.50 -45.94 -13.56
C ALA A 31 -19.57 -45.64 -14.78
N PRO A 32 -18.29 -45.25 -14.55
CA PRO A 32 -17.77 -44.07 -13.84
C PRO A 32 -16.75 -43.30 -14.72
N ALA A 33 -16.71 -41.97 -14.69
CA ALA A 33 -15.61 -41.22 -15.31
C ALA A 33 -15.36 -39.85 -14.66
N LYS A 34 -14.18 -39.77 -14.04
CA LYS A 34 -13.32 -38.59 -13.84
C LYS A 34 -13.88 -37.43 -12.99
N ASN A 35 -13.24 -37.31 -11.81
CA ASN A 35 -13.16 -36.11 -10.97
C ASN A 35 -13.18 -34.81 -11.80
N PRO A 36 -14.01 -33.80 -11.45
CA PRO A 36 -13.74 -32.45 -11.87
C PRO A 36 -12.48 -31.95 -11.12
N PRO A 37 -11.60 -31.16 -11.78
CA PRO A 37 -10.37 -30.69 -11.14
C PRO A 37 -10.73 -29.83 -9.93
N ALA A 38 -10.10 -30.16 -8.81
CA ALA A 38 -10.05 -29.31 -7.64
C ALA A 38 -9.67 -27.91 -8.09
N ALA A 39 -10.50 -26.92 -7.75
CA ALA A 39 -10.08 -25.53 -7.79
C ALA A 39 -8.78 -25.43 -7.01
N GLU A 40 -7.68 -25.18 -7.72
CA GLU A 40 -6.42 -24.77 -7.11
C GLU A 40 -6.74 -23.52 -6.31
N SER A 41 -6.90 -23.70 -5.01
CA SER A 41 -6.83 -22.60 -4.06
C SER A 41 -5.48 -21.93 -4.30
N PRO A 42 -5.41 -20.61 -4.48
CA PRO A 42 -4.14 -19.93 -4.65
C PRO A 42 -3.25 -20.31 -3.48
N ALA A 43 -2.03 -20.73 -3.79
CA ALA A 43 -1.06 -21.23 -2.83
C ALA A 43 -0.97 -20.25 -1.66
N LYS A 44 -1.53 -20.66 -0.52
CA LYS A 44 -1.47 -19.91 0.72
C LYS A 44 0.00 -19.80 1.09
N SER A 45 0.57 -18.61 0.95
CA SER A 45 1.91 -18.29 1.47
C SER A 45 2.03 -18.85 2.89
N PRO A 46 3.14 -19.52 3.25
CA PRO A 46 3.26 -20.15 4.56
C PRO A 46 2.96 -19.12 5.63
N ALA A 47 1.92 -19.39 6.44
CA ALA A 47 1.46 -18.46 7.45
C ALA A 47 2.56 -18.24 8.48
N VAL A 48 3.31 -17.15 8.33
CA VAL A 48 4.32 -16.73 9.30
C VAL A 48 3.57 -16.29 10.54
N LYS A 49 3.96 -16.83 11.70
CA LYS A 49 3.24 -16.53 12.95
C LYS A 49 3.45 -15.05 13.32
N PRO A 50 2.37 -14.35 13.72
CA PRO A 50 2.49 -12.99 14.23
C PRO A 50 3.38 -12.95 15.48
N VAL A 51 4.14 -11.88 15.63
CA VAL A 51 4.92 -11.55 16.82
C VAL A 51 4.53 -10.18 17.36
N ASP A 52 4.73 -9.95 18.66
CA ASP A 52 4.50 -8.63 19.25
C ASP A 52 5.65 -7.67 18.90
N GLY A 53 5.31 -6.53 18.30
CA GLY A 53 6.26 -5.47 17.97
C GLY A 53 6.74 -4.67 19.19
N GLY A 54 5.98 -4.71 20.29
CA GLY A 54 6.36 -4.16 21.58
C GLY A 54 6.85 -2.70 21.52
N VAL A 55 8.02 -2.45 22.12
CA VAL A 55 8.61 -1.10 22.20
C VAL A 55 9.03 -0.58 20.83
N VAL A 56 9.39 -1.47 19.90
CA VAL A 56 9.81 -1.09 18.55
C VAL A 56 8.60 -0.54 17.80
N GLU A 57 7.49 -1.28 17.71
CA GLU A 57 6.23 -0.84 17.08
C GLU A 57 5.71 0.50 17.63
N LYS A 58 5.77 0.71 18.94
CA LYS A 58 5.34 1.97 19.56
C LYS A 58 6.06 3.21 19.02
N LYS A 59 7.28 3.07 18.50
CA LYS A 59 8.01 4.19 17.92
C LYS A 59 7.47 4.60 16.54
N PHE A 60 6.83 3.69 15.82
CA PHE A 60 6.24 3.91 14.49
C PHE A 60 4.89 4.63 14.57
N ILE A 61 4.14 4.41 15.65
CA ILE A 61 2.82 5.00 15.86
C ILE A 61 2.95 6.53 15.93
N GLY A 62 2.21 7.22 15.07
CA GLY A 62 2.27 8.68 14.99
C GLY A 62 1.81 9.26 13.66
N LYS A 63 2.07 10.56 13.49
CA LYS A 63 1.78 11.32 12.28
C LYS A 63 3.06 11.62 11.53
N TRP A 64 2.99 11.43 10.22
CA TRP A 64 4.14 11.39 9.33
C TRP A 64 3.82 12.14 8.04
N ALA A 65 4.84 12.67 7.38
CA ALA A 65 4.74 13.17 6.01
C ALA A 65 5.94 12.71 5.18
N PRO A 66 5.78 12.53 3.86
CA PRO A 66 6.93 12.22 3.00
C PRO A 66 8.02 13.27 3.14
N ASP A 67 9.27 12.83 3.11
CA ASP A 67 10.41 13.70 2.89
C ASP A 67 10.50 14.00 1.39
N PRO A 68 10.10 15.20 0.91
CA PRO A 68 10.03 15.45 -0.53
C PRO A 68 11.42 15.32 -1.17
N LYS A 69 12.48 15.71 -0.48
CA LYS A 69 13.84 15.65 -1.02
C LYS A 69 14.33 14.21 -1.14
N ALA A 70 14.12 13.40 -0.10
CA ALA A 70 14.54 12.01 -0.10
C ALA A 70 13.72 11.17 -1.11
N MET A 71 12.41 11.41 -1.17
CA MET A 71 11.50 10.81 -2.14
C MET A 71 11.84 11.19 -3.59
N MET A 72 12.11 12.47 -3.87
CA MET A 72 12.50 12.90 -5.22
C MET A 72 13.82 12.26 -5.66
N ASN A 73 14.77 12.09 -4.74
CA ASN A 73 16.03 11.40 -5.05
C ASN A 73 15.79 9.91 -5.36
N GLU A 74 14.89 9.24 -4.64
CA GLU A 74 14.53 7.84 -4.93
C GLU A 74 13.77 7.72 -6.26
N LEU A 75 12.85 8.65 -6.52
CA LEU A 75 12.12 8.74 -7.78
C LEU A 75 13.06 8.99 -8.97
N GLN A 76 14.04 9.89 -8.84
CA GLN A 76 15.05 10.15 -9.87
C GLN A 76 15.88 8.91 -10.21
N LYS A 77 16.21 8.06 -9.22
CA LYS A 77 16.88 6.78 -9.49
C LYS A 77 16.00 5.81 -10.28
N GLY A 78 14.70 5.80 -10.02
CA GLY A 78 13.74 4.93 -10.70
C GLY A 78 13.37 5.40 -12.11
N LEU A 79 13.30 6.71 -12.34
CA LEU A 79 12.89 7.33 -13.61
C LEU A 79 14.02 7.41 -14.65
N GLY A 80 15.28 7.46 -14.23
CA GLY A 80 16.40 7.71 -15.14
C GLY A 80 16.29 9.08 -15.85
N ASP A 81 16.84 9.20 -17.06
CA ASP A 81 16.79 10.43 -17.87
C ASP A 81 15.49 10.54 -18.72
N ASP A 82 14.33 10.15 -18.19
CA ASP A 82 13.05 10.29 -18.92
C ASP A 82 12.54 11.75 -18.88
N PRO A 83 12.52 12.47 -20.03
CA PRO A 83 12.07 13.86 -20.09
C PRO A 83 10.57 14.04 -19.78
N ALA A 84 9.73 13.02 -19.98
CA ALA A 84 8.30 13.09 -19.63
C ALA A 84 8.10 13.06 -18.11
N ALA A 85 8.91 12.27 -17.42
CA ALA A 85 8.87 12.18 -15.97
C ALA A 85 9.45 13.43 -15.30
N ALA A 86 10.49 14.04 -15.91
CA ALA A 86 11.04 15.34 -15.50
C ALA A 86 9.99 16.47 -15.55
N ALA A 87 9.12 16.47 -16.57
CA ALA A 87 8.03 17.45 -16.69
C ALA A 87 6.91 17.28 -15.65
N ALA A 88 6.74 16.06 -15.10
CA ALA A 88 5.76 15.77 -14.05
C ALA A 88 6.29 16.05 -12.64
N LEU A 89 7.61 16.28 -12.46
CA LEU A 89 8.23 16.49 -11.14
C LEU A 89 7.56 17.59 -10.30
N PRO A 90 7.18 18.77 -10.84
CA PRO A 90 6.50 19.79 -10.05
C PRO A 90 5.14 19.33 -9.52
N LEU A 91 4.41 18.53 -10.30
CA LEU A 91 3.13 17.96 -9.88
C LEU A 91 3.36 16.92 -8.77
N ILE A 92 4.33 16.03 -8.96
CA ILE A 92 4.67 14.99 -7.97
C ILE A 92 5.13 15.63 -6.66
N GLU A 93 5.94 16.69 -6.72
CA GLU A 93 6.38 17.44 -5.54
C GLU A 93 5.18 18.08 -4.80
N ALA A 94 4.28 18.75 -5.52
CA ALA A 94 3.08 19.34 -4.93
C ALA A 94 2.19 18.28 -4.26
N MET A 95 2.06 17.10 -4.89
CA MET A 95 1.33 15.97 -4.31
C MET A 95 1.97 15.48 -3.01
N MET A 96 3.29 15.29 -2.99
CA MET A 96 3.99 14.85 -1.77
C MET A 96 3.95 15.88 -0.64
N GLN A 97 3.95 17.17 -0.95
CA GLN A 97 3.83 18.23 0.04
C GLN A 97 2.49 18.18 0.79
N ASN A 98 1.42 17.77 0.12
CA ASN A 98 0.09 17.66 0.72
C ASN A 98 -0.19 16.29 1.32
N MET A 99 0.66 15.29 1.05
CA MET A 99 0.46 13.96 1.58
C MET A 99 0.70 13.90 3.09
N ALA A 100 -0.17 13.17 3.78
CA ALA A 100 -0.06 12.92 5.21
C ALA A 100 -0.26 11.42 5.48
N VAL A 101 0.55 10.85 6.36
CA VAL A 101 0.49 9.43 6.72
C VAL A 101 0.27 9.32 8.22
N SER A 102 -0.69 8.50 8.62
CA SER A 102 -0.85 8.10 10.02
C SER A 102 -0.58 6.62 10.19
N VAL A 103 0.24 6.31 11.19
CA VAL A 103 0.51 4.93 11.56
C VAL A 103 -0.17 4.70 12.90
N ASP A 104 -1.10 3.76 12.89
CA ASP A 104 -1.78 3.23 14.06
C ASP A 104 -1.31 1.79 14.29
N LYS A 105 -1.71 1.21 15.42
CA LYS A 105 -1.35 -0.17 15.73
C LYS A 105 -1.98 -1.12 14.70
N GLY A 106 -1.13 -1.83 13.94
CA GLY A 106 -1.56 -2.76 12.89
C GLY A 106 -2.12 -2.12 11.61
N ALA A 107 -2.09 -0.80 11.47
CA ALA A 107 -2.60 -0.12 10.29
C ALA A 107 -1.77 1.11 9.89
N VAL A 108 -1.65 1.35 8.59
CA VAL A 108 -1.08 2.57 8.01
C VAL A 108 -2.15 3.19 7.14
N THR A 109 -2.42 4.47 7.35
CA THR A 109 -3.35 5.27 6.54
C THR A 109 -2.58 6.36 5.81
N ILE A 110 -2.78 6.44 4.50
CA ILE A 110 -2.23 7.49 3.65
C ILE A 110 -3.38 8.40 3.19
N HIS A 111 -3.21 9.70 3.38
CA HIS A 111 -4.08 10.75 2.88
C HIS A 111 -3.36 11.48 1.75
N ALA A 112 -3.88 11.35 0.53
CA ALA A 112 -3.30 11.97 -0.66
C ALA A 112 -4.42 12.28 -1.67
N MET A 113 -4.34 13.43 -2.34
CA MET A 113 -5.27 13.82 -3.42
C MET A 113 -6.77 13.71 -3.09
N GLY A 114 -7.14 13.89 -1.82
CA GLY A 114 -8.52 13.83 -1.35
C GLY A 114 -9.03 12.41 -1.14
N GLU A 115 -8.17 11.44 -1.37
CA GLU A 115 -8.42 10.04 -1.10
C GLU A 115 -7.73 9.59 0.19
N LYS A 116 -8.26 8.49 0.73
CA LYS A 116 -7.71 7.80 1.89
C LYS A 116 -7.47 6.35 1.50
N GLN A 117 -6.23 5.91 1.61
CA GLN A 117 -5.85 4.52 1.47
C GLN A 117 -5.43 3.96 2.83
N THR A 118 -5.77 2.71 3.11
CA THR A 118 -5.44 2.06 4.39
C THR A 118 -4.92 0.66 4.12
N ALA A 119 -3.70 0.41 4.54
CA ALA A 119 -3.10 -0.91 4.58
C ALA A 119 -3.07 -1.42 6.02
N THR A 120 -3.29 -2.71 6.21
CA THR A 120 -3.11 -3.37 7.50
C THR A 120 -1.81 -4.16 7.50
N TYR A 121 -1.21 -4.35 8.67
CA TYR A 121 0.02 -5.11 8.78
C TYR A 121 0.00 -6.03 9.99
N THR A 122 0.63 -7.19 9.82
CA THR A 122 0.91 -8.15 10.88
C THR A 122 2.42 -8.30 11.01
N ILE A 123 2.96 -8.04 12.20
CA ILE A 123 4.40 -8.12 12.44
C ILE A 123 4.82 -9.59 12.48
N THR A 124 5.83 -9.95 11.69
CA THR A 124 6.38 -11.30 11.60
C THR A 124 7.77 -11.41 12.20
N LYS A 125 8.52 -10.30 12.26
CA LYS A 125 9.86 -10.24 12.85
C LYS A 125 10.16 -8.86 13.45
N VAL A 126 10.91 -8.86 14.56
CA VAL A 126 11.39 -7.63 15.21
C VAL A 126 12.90 -7.69 15.33
N ASP A 127 13.57 -6.68 14.78
CA ASP A 127 14.98 -6.40 15.04
C ASP A 127 15.10 -5.16 15.92
N LYS A 128 15.35 -5.40 17.21
CA LYS A 128 15.46 -4.33 18.22
C LYS A 128 16.72 -3.49 18.04
N ALA A 129 17.81 -4.07 17.52
CA ALA A 129 19.08 -3.36 17.35
C ALA A 129 18.99 -2.38 16.18
N ALA A 130 18.34 -2.80 15.09
CA ALA A 130 18.12 -1.97 13.92
C ALA A 130 16.87 -1.08 13.99
N ASN A 131 16.08 -1.16 15.07
CA ASN A 131 14.73 -0.56 15.15
C ASN A 131 13.87 -0.88 13.91
N LYS A 132 13.89 -2.15 13.48
CA LYS A 132 13.25 -2.62 12.25
C LYS A 132 12.17 -3.65 12.55
N LEU A 133 11.05 -3.56 11.84
CA LEU A 133 9.98 -4.54 11.80
C LEU A 133 9.91 -5.16 10.41
N THR A 134 9.72 -6.48 10.35
CA THR A 134 9.27 -7.19 9.14
C THR A 134 7.83 -7.57 9.34
N MET A 135 7.02 -7.38 8.31
CA MET A 135 5.57 -7.45 8.40
C MET A 135 5.00 -8.10 7.16
N GLN A 136 3.89 -8.80 7.34
CA GLN A 136 2.99 -9.13 6.25
C GLN A 136 1.96 -7.98 6.14
N ILE A 137 1.92 -7.34 4.98
CA ILE A 137 1.06 -6.20 4.67
C ILE A 137 -0.11 -6.71 3.85
N THR A 138 -1.30 -6.22 4.15
CA THR A 138 -2.52 -6.47 3.38
C THR A 138 -3.13 -5.14 2.97
N ASP A 139 -3.26 -4.94 1.66
CA ASP A 139 -3.85 -3.78 1.01
C ASP A 139 -4.80 -4.22 -0.12
N ASP A 140 -5.19 -3.28 -0.98
CA ASP A 140 -6.08 -3.50 -2.12
C ASP A 140 -5.42 -4.32 -3.25
N GLU A 141 -4.09 -4.36 -3.31
CA GLU A 141 -3.32 -5.17 -4.27
C GLU A 141 -3.16 -6.62 -3.79
N GLY A 142 -3.29 -6.87 -2.48
CA GLY A 142 -3.29 -8.20 -1.88
C GLY A 142 -2.39 -8.29 -0.65
N GLU A 143 -1.79 -9.47 -0.45
CA GLU A 143 -0.85 -9.70 0.64
C GLU A 143 0.60 -9.66 0.13
N GLY A 144 1.46 -8.93 0.83
CA GLY A 144 2.89 -8.81 0.51
C GLY A 144 3.76 -8.77 1.77
N GLU A 145 5.07 -9.04 1.61
CA GLU A 145 6.03 -8.78 2.68
C GLU A 145 6.54 -7.35 2.59
N GLY A 146 6.64 -6.67 3.72
CA GLY A 146 7.27 -5.37 3.81
C GLY A 146 8.05 -5.18 5.09
N SER A 147 8.74 -4.05 5.19
CA SER A 147 9.49 -3.71 6.38
C SER A 147 9.37 -2.23 6.74
N ALA A 148 9.49 -1.95 8.03
CA ALA A 148 9.50 -0.59 8.55
C ALA A 148 10.74 -0.41 9.43
N THR A 149 11.50 0.66 9.20
CA THR A 149 12.69 1.01 9.98
C THR A 149 12.56 2.43 10.50
N ILE A 150 12.86 2.66 11.78
CA ILE A 150 12.81 4.00 12.37
C ILE A 150 14.18 4.47 12.84
N GLU A 151 14.51 5.70 12.48
CA GLU A 151 15.71 6.42 12.90
C GLU A 151 15.32 7.62 13.77
N GLU A 152 15.96 7.76 14.92
CA GLU A 152 15.78 8.91 15.83
C GLU A 152 17.02 9.79 15.74
N LYS A 153 16.84 11.04 15.33
CA LYS A 153 17.92 12.03 15.21
C LYS A 153 18.20 12.70 16.55
N LYS A 154 19.38 13.30 16.68
CA LYS A 154 19.84 13.96 17.93
C LYS A 154 18.97 15.14 18.36
N ASP A 155 18.26 15.76 17.43
CA ASP A 155 17.33 16.86 17.67
C ASP A 155 15.93 16.38 18.11
N GLY A 156 15.73 15.07 18.25
CA GLY A 156 14.45 14.46 18.62
C GLY A 156 13.51 14.21 17.44
N SER A 157 13.87 14.65 16.23
CA SER A 157 13.10 14.33 15.03
C SER A 157 13.27 12.84 14.67
N LYS A 158 12.22 12.24 14.10
CA LYS A 158 12.21 10.84 13.68
C LYS A 158 12.01 10.73 12.18
N THR A 159 12.69 9.77 11.58
CA THR A 159 12.50 9.39 10.19
C THR A 159 12.05 7.92 10.15
N LEU A 160 10.95 7.66 9.46
CA LEU A 160 10.38 6.33 9.24
C LEU A 160 10.59 5.95 7.78
N THR A 161 11.23 4.81 7.54
CA THR A 161 11.32 4.21 6.19
C THR A 161 10.40 3.01 6.13
N LEU A 162 9.45 3.04 5.19
CA LEU A 162 8.61 1.91 4.81
C LEU A 162 9.15 1.31 3.51
N GLU A 163 9.20 -0.01 3.41
CA GLU A 163 9.68 -0.71 2.21
C GLU A 163 8.74 -1.87 1.87
N LYS A 164 8.26 -1.91 0.60
CA LYS A 164 7.44 -2.98 0.03
C LYS A 164 7.90 -3.18 -1.43
N ASP A 165 8.11 -4.43 -1.85
CA ASP A 165 8.49 -4.77 -3.24
C ASP A 165 9.74 -4.03 -3.81
N GLY A 166 10.66 -3.62 -2.91
CA GLY A 166 11.87 -2.88 -3.26
C GLY A 166 11.66 -1.36 -3.39
N GLU A 167 10.42 -0.88 -3.30
CA GLU A 167 10.10 0.54 -3.23
C GLU A 167 10.23 1.04 -1.80
N LYS A 168 10.81 2.23 -1.62
CA LYS A 168 11.05 2.84 -0.32
C LYS A 168 10.29 4.15 -0.17
N PHE A 169 9.57 4.26 0.93
CA PHE A 169 8.83 5.44 1.32
C PHE A 169 9.46 6.04 2.57
N ILE A 170 10.07 7.23 2.42
CA ILE A 170 10.78 7.90 3.51
C ILE A 170 9.89 9.02 4.07
N LEU A 171 9.63 8.93 5.37
CA LEU A 171 8.70 9.78 6.09
C LEU A 171 9.41 10.50 7.23
N ASN A 172 9.08 11.75 7.47
CA ASN A 172 9.49 12.51 8.64
C ASN A 172 8.33 12.65 9.63
N SER A 173 8.63 12.57 10.92
CA SER A 173 7.63 12.81 11.97
C SER A 173 7.15 14.26 11.91
N ILE A 174 5.84 14.46 12.00
CA ILE A 174 5.23 15.80 11.98
C ILE A 174 4.31 15.99 13.19
N THR A 175 3.96 17.24 13.44
CA THR A 175 2.98 17.59 14.48
C THR A 175 1.55 17.29 14.01
N ASP A 176 0.61 17.14 14.95
CA ASP A 176 -0.81 16.96 14.62
C ASP A 176 -1.37 18.13 13.79
N SER A 177 -0.96 19.36 14.10
CA SER A 177 -1.38 20.56 13.35
C SER A 177 -0.83 20.57 11.92
N GLU A 178 0.40 20.11 11.71
CA GLU A 178 0.95 19.95 10.35
C GLU A 178 0.24 18.81 9.60
N PHE A 179 -0.06 17.71 10.28
CA PHE A 179 -0.82 16.59 9.72
C PHE A 179 -2.21 17.04 9.24
N GLU A 180 -2.96 17.76 10.08
CA GLU A 180 -4.27 18.29 9.74
C GLU A 180 -4.20 19.29 8.59
N LYS A 181 -3.20 20.18 8.58
CA LYS A 181 -2.97 21.12 7.47
C LYS A 181 -2.75 20.37 6.15
N ARG A 182 -1.91 19.34 6.14
CA ARG A 182 -1.62 18.51 4.96
C ARG A 182 -2.85 17.71 4.54
N GLN A 183 -3.54 17.06 5.48
CA GLN A 183 -4.78 16.32 5.21
C GLN A 183 -5.85 17.21 4.56
N ASN A 184 -6.05 18.43 5.05
CA ASN A 184 -6.99 19.41 4.48
C ASN A 184 -6.53 19.93 3.12
N ALA A 185 -5.22 20.08 2.90
CA ALA A 185 -4.66 20.46 1.61
C ALA A 185 -4.76 19.31 0.59
N ALA A 186 -4.62 18.06 1.02
CA ALA A 186 -4.79 16.89 0.18
C ALA A 186 -6.22 16.82 -0.37
N ALA A 187 -7.23 17.20 0.42
CA ALA A 187 -8.63 17.26 -0.01
C ALA A 187 -8.92 18.33 -1.08
N GLN A 188 -7.96 19.19 -1.39
CA GLN A 188 -8.07 20.22 -2.42
C GLN A 188 -7.27 19.80 -3.66
N ALA A 189 -7.77 20.14 -4.84
CA ALA A 189 -7.01 19.91 -6.07
C ALA A 189 -5.64 20.64 -5.97
N PRO A 190 -4.53 20.01 -6.39
CA PRO A 190 -3.23 20.64 -6.33
C PRO A 190 -3.26 21.97 -7.10
N LEU A 191 -2.86 23.06 -6.44
CA LEU A 191 -2.73 24.35 -7.08
C LEU A 191 -1.56 24.28 -8.07
N PHE A 192 -1.84 24.48 -9.36
CA PHE A 192 -0.83 24.50 -10.40
C PHE A 192 -0.19 25.89 -10.47
N PRO A 193 1.10 26.06 -10.12
CA PRO A 193 1.78 27.32 -10.40
C PRO A 193 1.87 27.52 -11.92
N GLY A 194 1.25 28.59 -12.44
CA GLY A 194 1.31 28.98 -13.86
C GLY A 194 0.08 28.66 -14.72
N LEU A 195 -1.04 28.22 -14.13
CA LEU A 195 -2.36 28.12 -14.76
C LEU A 195 -3.36 29.06 -14.08
N GLU A 196 -3.05 30.35 -14.07
CA GLU A 196 -4.05 31.42 -13.84
C GLU A 196 -4.66 31.87 -15.17
#